data_AF-A0A954QF81-F1
#
_entry.id   AF-A0A954QF81-F1
#
_cell.length_a   1.000
_cell.length_b   1.000
_cell.length_c   1.000
_cell.angle_alpha   90.00
_cell.angle_beta   90.00
_cell.angle_gamma   90.00
#
_symmetry.space_group_name_H-M   'P 1'
#
loop_
_entity.id
_entity.type
_entity.pdbx_description
1 polymer ?
#
loop_
_entity_poly.entity_id
_entity_poly.type
_entity_poly.pdbx_seq_one_letter_code
_entity_poly.pdbx_strand_id
1 'polypeptide(L)'
;MHRTSRHLTSTNPSVQFTGAPGSGVAAVSALLADPSGFVYVDSNGNGRRETDEVGIANVLITLSGLTNTGVTVNLETRTDNYGFYQFDFLAPGVYSVFETQPAGYLDGAESVGNLGGTIVADGFTNIVLRRGDIGINYNFGERPGLLDGSGDANHDGIFDSADLLLVFQAGEYEDLIDNNSIFEEGDWNHDGDFTSADIVLALQYGNYKR
;
A
#
# COMPACT_ATOMS: atom_id res chain seq x y z
N MET A 1 51.96 -27.38 -46.00
CA MET A 1 50.85 -26.45 -46.28
C MET A 1 49.86 -26.52 -45.12
N HIS A 2 49.46 -25.35 -44.63
CA HIS A 2 48.45 -25.05 -43.59
C HIS A 2 48.68 -25.44 -42.11
N ARG A 3 48.78 -24.36 -41.32
CA ARG A 3 48.72 -24.12 -39.86
C ARG A 3 47.31 -24.43 -39.30
N THR A 4 46.94 -24.50 -38.01
CA THR A 4 47.52 -24.56 -36.64
C THR A 4 46.30 -24.64 -35.70
N SER A 5 46.35 -25.33 -34.56
CA SER A 5 45.85 -24.79 -33.27
C SER A 5 46.37 -25.60 -32.07
N ARG A 6 47.17 -24.93 -31.22
CA ARG A 6 47.50 -25.32 -29.84
C ARG A 6 46.29 -24.95 -28.93
N HIS A 7 46.12 -25.30 -27.65
CA HIS A 7 47.08 -25.47 -26.56
C HIS A 7 46.34 -25.95 -25.29
N LEU A 8 46.92 -26.94 -24.63
CA LEU A 8 47.00 -27.25 -23.18
C LEU A 8 45.78 -27.44 -22.26
N THR A 9 45.92 -28.56 -21.54
CA THR A 9 45.27 -29.11 -20.36
C THR A 9 45.44 -28.28 -19.09
N SER A 10 44.44 -28.29 -18.20
CA SER A 10 44.67 -28.19 -16.75
C SER A 10 43.51 -28.81 -15.97
N THR A 11 43.85 -29.74 -15.09
CA THR A 11 43.00 -30.39 -14.08
C THR A 11 42.62 -29.40 -13.00
N ASN A 12 41.32 -29.26 -12.70
CA ASN A 12 40.84 -28.41 -11.62
C ASN A 12 40.92 -29.16 -10.27
N PRO A 13 41.72 -28.72 -9.29
CA PRO A 13 41.87 -29.42 -8.02
C PRO A 13 40.73 -29.06 -7.06
N SER A 14 40.20 -30.08 -6.38
CA SER A 14 39.35 -29.96 -5.20
C SER A 14 40.08 -29.22 -4.07
N VAL A 15 39.54 -28.09 -3.64
CA VAL A 15 40.04 -27.36 -2.47
C VAL A 15 39.45 -27.99 -1.22
N GLN A 16 40.28 -28.70 -0.45
CA GLN A 16 39.99 -29.07 0.92
C GLN A 16 40.35 -27.89 1.85
N PHE A 17 39.38 -27.42 2.64
CA PHE A 17 39.64 -26.48 3.73
C PHE A 17 40.07 -27.27 4.97
N THR A 18 41.36 -27.26 5.28
CA THR A 18 41.90 -27.67 6.59
C THR A 18 42.37 -26.42 7.35
N GLY A 19 41.56 -25.94 8.30
CA GLY A 19 41.92 -24.83 9.20
C GLY A 19 41.04 -24.84 10.46
N ALA A 20 41.67 -24.80 11.63
CA ALA A 20 41.08 -24.91 12.98
C ALA A 20 40.29 -23.63 13.40
N PRO A 21 39.56 -23.63 14.54
CA PRO A 21 38.42 -22.75 14.77
C PRO A 21 38.85 -21.34 15.17
N GLY A 22 38.30 -20.32 14.49
CA GLY A 22 38.50 -18.93 14.86
C GLY A 22 37.80 -17.97 13.91
N SER A 23 36.85 -17.20 14.46
CA SER A 23 36.27 -15.97 13.94
C SER A 23 35.80 -15.93 12.49
N GLY A 24 34.48 -15.81 12.30
CA GLY A 24 33.94 -15.16 11.11
C GLY A 24 32.79 -15.88 10.41
N VAL A 25 31.74 -16.22 11.16
CA VAL A 25 30.38 -16.20 10.61
C VAL A 25 29.47 -15.60 11.67
N ALA A 26 29.69 -14.32 11.96
CA ALA A 26 28.59 -13.52 12.47
C ALA A 26 27.59 -13.41 11.31
N ALA A 27 26.37 -13.90 11.54
CA ALA A 27 25.30 -13.92 10.58
C ALA A 27 25.25 -12.63 9.74
N VAL A 28 25.30 -12.78 8.42
CA VAL A 28 24.91 -11.70 7.49
C VAL A 28 23.42 -11.33 7.61
N SER A 29 22.65 -12.03 8.45
CA SER A 29 21.23 -11.82 8.74
C SER A 29 20.94 -10.90 9.94
N ALA A 30 21.82 -9.97 10.31
CA ALA A 30 21.63 -9.09 11.48
C ALA A 30 22.01 -7.61 11.23
N LEU A 31 21.86 -7.13 10.00
CA LEU A 31 22.40 -5.83 9.56
C LEU A 31 21.38 -4.90 8.92
N LEU A 32 20.12 -5.32 8.86
CA LEU A 32 19.13 -4.78 7.95
C LEU A 32 17.86 -4.49 8.73
N ALA A 33 17.33 -3.29 8.52
CA ALA A 33 16.13 -2.82 9.17
C ALA A 33 15.01 -2.73 8.14
N ASP A 34 13.82 -3.19 8.53
CA ASP A 34 12.75 -3.44 7.57
C ASP A 34 11.44 -2.76 8.01
N PRO A 35 11.24 -1.45 7.71
CA PRO A 35 9.98 -0.77 7.93
C PRO A 35 8.87 -1.43 7.11
N SER A 36 7.80 -1.81 7.80
CA SER A 36 6.65 -2.48 7.22
C SER A 36 5.35 -2.06 7.88
N GLY A 37 4.25 -2.30 7.18
CA GLY A 37 2.92 -1.98 7.64
C GLY A 37 1.86 -2.37 6.63
N PHE A 38 0.67 -1.80 6.81
CA PHE A 38 -0.50 -2.09 6.00
C PHE A 38 -1.20 -0.82 5.55
N VAL A 39 -1.73 -0.85 4.34
CA VAL A 39 -2.82 0.03 3.91
C VAL A 39 -4.12 -0.76 3.99
N TYR A 40 -5.13 -0.23 4.65
CA TYR A 40 -6.37 -0.97 4.94
C TYR A 40 -7.58 -0.05 4.99
N VAL A 41 -8.76 -0.63 4.79
CA VAL A 41 -10.03 0.07 4.91
C VAL A 41 -10.41 0.19 6.39
N ASP A 42 -10.19 1.37 6.97
CA ASP A 42 -10.61 1.74 8.34
C ASP A 42 -12.12 2.03 8.35
N SER A 43 -12.91 0.96 8.33
CA SER A 43 -14.36 1.03 8.16
C SER A 43 -15.06 1.66 9.35
N ASN A 44 -14.45 1.59 10.53
CA ASN A 44 -15.01 2.12 11.77
C ASN A 44 -14.38 3.47 12.18
N GLY A 45 -13.36 3.93 11.45
CA GLY A 45 -12.71 5.24 11.63
C GLY A 45 -11.91 5.36 12.92
N ASN A 46 -11.41 4.25 13.48
CA ASN A 46 -10.73 4.27 14.78
C ASN A 46 -9.19 4.39 14.65
N GLY A 47 -8.66 4.35 13.42
CA GLY A 47 -7.26 4.47 13.08
C GLY A 47 -6.39 3.29 13.49
N ARG A 48 -6.98 2.12 13.77
CA ARG A 48 -6.28 0.89 14.14
C ARG A 48 -6.72 -0.23 13.21
N ARG A 49 -5.73 -0.94 12.69
CA ARG A 49 -6.00 -2.12 11.86
C ARG A 49 -6.56 -3.27 12.69
N GLU A 50 -7.78 -3.67 12.39
CA GLU A 50 -8.44 -4.86 12.91
C GLU A 50 -8.36 -6.07 11.95
N THR A 51 -8.88 -7.22 12.38
CA THR A 51 -8.77 -8.49 11.63
C THR A 51 -9.83 -8.62 10.54
N ASP A 52 -10.94 -7.92 10.69
CA ASP A 52 -12.06 -7.85 9.75
C ASP A 52 -11.90 -6.75 8.70
N GLU A 53 -10.89 -5.90 8.84
CA GLU A 53 -10.61 -4.83 7.90
C GLU A 53 -9.79 -5.32 6.70
N VAL A 54 -10.26 -4.94 5.52
CA VAL A 54 -9.71 -5.39 4.24
C VAL A 54 -8.46 -4.56 3.91
N GLY A 55 -7.39 -5.22 3.47
CA GLY A 55 -6.21 -4.52 2.98
C GLY A 55 -6.41 -3.96 1.57
N ILE A 56 -5.80 -2.81 1.28
CA ILE A 56 -5.89 -2.17 -0.04
C ILE A 56 -4.63 -2.50 -0.83
N ALA A 57 -4.81 -3.19 -1.96
CA ALA A 57 -3.72 -3.69 -2.78
C ALA A 57 -3.19 -2.63 -3.75
N ASN A 58 -1.94 -2.83 -4.20
CA ASN A 58 -1.29 -2.06 -5.24
C ASN A 58 -1.15 -0.55 -4.93
N VAL A 59 -1.16 -0.15 -3.66
CA VAL A 59 -0.93 1.23 -3.22
C VAL A 59 0.56 1.53 -3.24
N LEU A 60 0.95 2.69 -3.79
CA LEU A 60 2.35 3.08 -3.90
C LEU A 60 2.84 3.63 -2.56
N ILE A 61 3.90 3.01 -2.02
CA ILE A 61 4.58 3.48 -0.82
C ILE A 61 6.01 3.88 -1.19
N THR A 62 6.41 5.08 -0.76
CA THR A 62 7.75 5.61 -0.96
C THR A 62 8.49 5.67 0.37
N LEU A 63 9.80 5.44 0.34
CA LEU A 63 10.69 5.63 1.48
C LEU A 63 11.86 6.52 1.06
N SER A 64 12.13 7.55 1.85
CA SER A 64 13.27 8.43 1.64
C SER A 64 14.01 8.69 2.94
N GLY A 65 15.30 9.00 2.87
CA GLY A 65 16.06 9.33 4.06
C GLY A 65 17.57 9.36 3.87
N LEU A 66 18.26 9.37 5.01
CA LEU A 66 19.71 9.35 5.07
C LEU A 66 20.17 8.23 6.00
N THR A 67 21.12 7.43 5.52
CA THR A 67 21.90 6.54 6.39
C THR A 67 22.71 7.37 7.40
N ASN A 68 23.16 6.74 8.49
CA ASN A 68 24.06 7.36 9.47
C ASN A 68 25.42 7.79 8.86
N THR A 69 25.77 7.26 7.68
CA THR A 69 26.95 7.65 6.90
C THR A 69 26.69 8.80 5.92
N GLY A 70 25.48 9.35 5.89
CA GLY A 70 25.10 10.47 5.02
C GLY A 70 24.72 10.09 3.59
N VAL A 71 24.58 8.79 3.29
CA VAL A 71 24.10 8.32 1.97
C VAL A 71 22.57 8.50 1.89
N THR A 72 22.11 9.16 0.83
CA THR A 72 20.68 9.29 0.50
C THR A 72 20.10 7.96 0.03
N VAL A 73 18.91 7.66 0.52
CA VAL A 73 18.10 6.50 0.11
C VAL A 73 16.77 7.02 -0.38
N ASN A 74 16.32 6.53 -1.55
CA ASN A 74 14.99 6.74 -2.10
C ASN A 74 14.54 5.41 -2.71
N LEU A 75 13.47 4.83 -2.19
CA LEU A 75 12.93 3.54 -2.58
C LEU A 75 11.42 3.61 -2.74
N GLU A 76 10.87 2.68 -3.50
CA GLU A 76 9.44 2.51 -3.69
C GLU A 76 9.08 1.04 -3.55
N THR A 77 7.88 0.78 -3.04
CA THR A 77 7.24 -0.54 -3.02
C THR A 77 5.75 -0.37 -3.24
N ARG A 78 5.03 -1.48 -3.43
CA ARG A 78 3.56 -1.48 -3.50
C ARG A 78 2.98 -2.48 -2.53
N THR A 79 1.80 -2.18 -2.01
CA THR A 79 1.07 -3.12 -1.15
C THR A 79 0.67 -4.37 -1.93
N ASP A 80 0.71 -5.51 -1.24
CA ASP A 80 0.21 -6.78 -1.79
C ASP A 80 -1.33 -6.89 -1.70
N ASN A 81 -1.88 -8.05 -2.09
CA ASN A 81 -3.32 -8.30 -2.08
C ASN A 81 -3.98 -8.24 -0.68
N TYR A 82 -3.18 -8.19 0.39
CA TYR A 82 -3.64 -8.07 1.77
C TYR A 82 -3.30 -6.70 2.36
N GLY A 83 -2.87 -5.75 1.52
CA GLY A 83 -2.51 -4.39 1.93
C GLY A 83 -1.12 -4.28 2.56
N PHE A 84 -0.35 -5.37 2.63
CA PHE A 84 0.95 -5.36 3.29
C PHE A 84 2.03 -4.75 2.40
N TYR A 85 2.89 -3.90 2.98
CA TYR A 85 4.11 -3.43 2.35
C TYR A 85 5.31 -3.59 3.27
N GLN A 86 6.50 -3.69 2.66
CA GLN A 86 7.76 -3.77 3.38
C GLN A 86 8.90 -3.19 2.53
N PHE A 87 9.81 -2.50 3.19
CA PHE A 87 11.15 -2.22 2.67
C PHE A 87 12.13 -3.14 3.36
N ASP A 88 12.97 -3.82 2.59
CA ASP A 88 14.00 -4.69 3.14
C ASP A 88 15.37 -4.01 3.08
N PHE A 89 16.25 -4.44 3.96
CA PHE A 89 17.68 -4.25 3.76
C PHE A 89 18.18 -2.80 3.91
N LEU A 90 17.54 -2.01 4.79
CA LEU A 90 17.99 -0.65 5.08
C LEU A 90 19.15 -0.63 6.07
N ALA A 91 20.17 0.17 5.73
CA ALA A 91 21.22 0.52 6.67
C ALA A 91 20.67 1.42 7.79
N PRO A 92 21.29 1.45 8.99
CA PRO A 92 20.89 2.37 10.05
C PRO A 92 20.89 3.84 9.59
N GLY A 93 19.88 4.60 9.99
CA GLY A 93 19.63 5.94 9.48
C GLY A 93 18.35 6.56 10.03
N VAL A 94 17.98 7.70 9.45
CA VAL A 94 16.69 8.36 9.70
C VAL A 94 15.93 8.41 8.38
N TYR A 95 14.71 7.89 8.42
CA TYR A 95 13.88 7.69 7.25
C TYR A 95 12.48 8.28 7.42
N SER A 96 11.83 8.46 6.29
CA SER A 96 10.43 8.79 6.16
C SER A 96 9.77 7.80 5.21
N VAL A 97 8.51 7.46 5.49
CA VAL A 97 7.66 6.60 4.66
C VAL A 97 6.42 7.40 4.30
N PHE A 98 6.03 7.38 3.03
CA PHE A 98 4.83 8.05 2.54
C PHE A 98 4.00 7.12 1.68
N GLU A 99 2.70 7.18 1.86
CA GLU A 99 1.70 6.63 0.97
C GLU A 99 1.39 7.62 -0.16
N THR A 100 1.06 7.10 -1.34
CA THR A 100 0.28 7.86 -2.32
C THR A 100 -1.18 7.48 -2.11
N GLN A 101 -2.00 8.47 -1.72
CA GLN A 101 -3.44 8.31 -1.49
C GLN A 101 -4.06 7.35 -2.52
N PRO A 102 -4.59 6.20 -2.08
CA PRO A 102 -5.25 5.28 -2.99
C PRO A 102 -6.51 5.92 -3.59
N ALA A 103 -6.67 5.78 -4.90
CA ALA A 103 -7.87 6.23 -5.61
C ALA A 103 -9.10 5.46 -5.12
N GLY A 104 -10.25 6.14 -5.00
CA GLY A 104 -11.48 5.55 -4.49
C GLY A 104 -11.55 5.44 -2.96
N TYR A 105 -10.60 6.05 -2.23
CA TYR A 105 -10.61 6.14 -0.77
C TYR A 105 -10.47 7.59 -0.31
N LEU A 106 -11.01 7.87 0.88
CA LEU A 106 -10.74 9.13 1.57
C LEU A 106 -9.56 8.92 2.51
N ASP A 107 -8.70 9.93 2.58
CA ASP A 107 -7.66 10.04 3.59
C ASP A 107 -8.24 9.76 4.99
N GLY A 108 -7.55 8.89 5.73
CA GLY A 108 -7.96 8.46 7.06
C GLY A 108 -6.87 8.72 8.09
N ALA A 109 -6.61 7.72 8.93
CA ALA A 109 -5.73 7.89 10.08
C ALA A 109 -4.46 7.05 9.94
N GLU A 110 -3.31 7.68 10.17
CA GLU A 110 -2.04 6.98 10.25
C GLU A 110 -1.77 6.45 11.66
N SER A 111 -1.34 5.19 11.72
CA SER A 111 -0.94 4.51 12.93
C SER A 111 0.58 4.35 12.94
N VAL A 112 1.26 5.12 13.80
CA VAL A 112 2.74 5.10 13.87
C VAL A 112 3.26 3.77 14.40
N GLY A 113 4.31 3.26 13.75
CA GLY A 113 4.92 1.98 14.09
C GLY A 113 5.69 1.94 15.41
N ASN A 114 6.18 0.75 15.75
CA ASN A 114 6.83 0.43 17.04
C ASN A 114 8.13 1.19 17.33
N LEU A 115 8.81 1.72 16.31
CA LEU A 115 10.02 2.54 16.49
C LEU A 115 9.71 4.03 16.62
N GLY A 116 8.42 4.40 16.63
CA GLY A 116 7.96 5.77 16.67
C GLY A 116 8.18 6.50 15.34
N GLY A 117 8.20 7.82 15.43
CA GLY A 117 8.21 8.73 14.29
C GLY A 117 7.29 9.91 14.55
N THR A 118 7.11 10.75 13.55
CA THR A 118 6.14 11.84 13.54
C THR A 118 5.17 11.60 12.41
N ILE A 119 3.88 11.50 12.77
CA ILE A 119 2.79 11.42 11.79
C ILE A 119 2.69 12.76 11.05
N VAL A 120 2.57 12.68 9.74
CA VAL A 120 2.23 13.75 8.81
C VAL A 120 1.17 13.20 7.84
N ALA A 121 0.51 14.06 7.07
CA ALA A 121 -0.45 13.60 6.06
C ALA A 121 0.21 12.57 5.12
N ASP A 122 -0.45 11.42 4.97
CA ASP A 122 -0.03 10.29 4.17
C ASP A 122 1.36 9.77 4.55
N GLY A 123 1.83 9.98 5.80
CA GLY A 123 3.23 9.65 6.09
C GLY A 123 3.71 9.63 7.52
N PHE A 124 4.92 9.08 7.63
CA PHE A 124 5.69 9.01 8.85
C PHE A 124 7.07 9.58 8.58
N THR A 125 7.51 10.51 9.42
CA THR A 125 8.86 11.09 9.34
C THR A 125 9.65 10.79 10.60
N ASN A 126 10.97 11.02 10.56
CA ASN A 126 11.86 10.85 11.71
C ASN A 126 11.89 9.41 12.27
N ILE A 127 11.69 8.40 11.42
CA ILE A 127 11.84 7.00 11.81
C ILE A 127 13.33 6.71 11.97
N VAL A 128 13.78 6.50 13.21
CA VAL A 128 15.19 6.21 13.52
C VAL A 128 15.41 4.71 13.49
N LEU A 129 16.08 4.22 12.44
CA LEU A 129 16.48 2.81 12.33
C LEU A 129 17.90 2.63 12.87
N ARG A 130 18.03 1.79 13.90
CA ARG A 130 19.32 1.30 14.40
C ARG A 130 19.61 -0.08 13.82
N ARG A 131 20.83 -0.55 14.04
CA ARG A 131 21.28 -1.85 13.55
C ARG A 131 20.45 -2.97 14.17
N GLY A 132 19.73 -3.71 13.32
CA GLY A 132 18.90 -4.84 13.71
C GLY A 132 17.51 -4.45 14.22
N ASP A 133 17.13 -3.17 14.13
CA ASP A 133 15.76 -2.75 14.42
C ASP A 133 14.81 -3.31 13.36
N ILE A 134 13.62 -3.75 13.79
CA ILE A 134 12.54 -4.18 12.90
C ILE A 134 11.38 -3.21 13.13
N GLY A 135 11.07 -2.41 12.10
CA GLY A 135 9.99 -1.43 12.12
C GLY A 135 8.70 -2.05 11.62
N ILE A 136 7.73 -2.26 12.49
CA ILE A 136 6.43 -2.84 12.14
C ILE A 136 5.29 -1.91 12.53
N ASN A 137 4.15 -2.11 11.88
CA ASN A 137 2.89 -1.41 12.12
C ASN A 137 2.93 0.09 11.78
N TYR A 138 3.63 0.47 10.72
CA TYR A 138 3.47 1.77 10.08
C TYR A 138 2.25 1.70 9.15
N ASN A 139 1.06 1.92 9.70
CA ASN A 139 -0.18 1.59 8.99
C ASN A 139 -0.91 2.85 8.51
N PHE A 140 -1.45 2.79 7.31
CA PHE A 140 -2.32 3.81 6.71
C PHE A 140 -3.75 3.27 6.71
N GLY A 141 -4.60 3.86 7.56
CA GLY A 141 -6.01 3.52 7.62
C GLY A 141 -6.78 4.44 6.69
N GLU A 142 -7.37 3.88 5.66
CA GLU A 142 -8.13 4.61 4.65
C GLU A 142 -9.61 4.53 4.97
N ARG A 143 -10.28 5.66 4.96
CA ARG A 143 -11.73 5.63 5.05
C ARG A 143 -12.29 5.19 3.71
N PRO A 144 -13.35 4.36 3.68
CA PRO A 144 -14.03 4.08 2.44
C PRO A 144 -14.32 5.40 1.71
N GLY A 145 -13.88 5.47 0.46
CA GLY A 145 -14.19 6.59 -0.40
C GLY A 145 -15.71 6.66 -0.47
N LEU A 146 -16.26 7.71 0.14
CA LEU A 146 -17.70 7.96 0.30
C LEU A 146 -18.38 7.19 1.45
N LEU A 147 -18.46 7.84 2.61
CA LEU A 147 -19.41 7.47 3.67
C LEU A 147 -20.06 8.70 4.32
N ASP A 148 -20.78 9.46 3.49
CA ASP A 148 -22.00 10.19 3.81
C ASP A 148 -22.72 10.62 2.51
N GLY A 149 -22.93 9.68 1.57
CA GLY A 149 -23.63 10.05 0.35
C GLY A 149 -23.73 8.98 -0.73
N SER A 150 -22.95 7.90 -0.68
CA SER A 150 -23.14 6.78 -1.63
C SER A 150 -24.61 6.34 -1.63
N GLY A 151 -25.24 6.36 -2.79
CA GLY A 151 -26.67 6.11 -2.92
C GLY A 151 -27.58 7.34 -2.82
N ASP A 152 -27.17 8.44 -2.22
CA ASP A 152 -27.94 9.68 -2.05
C ASP A 152 -27.72 10.62 -3.25
N ALA A 153 -28.26 10.24 -4.41
CA ALA A 153 -28.15 11.02 -5.64
C ALA A 153 -28.91 12.36 -5.58
N ASN A 154 -29.86 12.51 -4.65
CA ASN A 154 -30.67 13.72 -4.52
C ASN A 154 -30.17 14.70 -3.43
N HIS A 155 -29.16 14.29 -2.66
CA HIS A 155 -28.53 15.05 -1.58
C HIS A 155 -29.46 15.40 -0.40
N ASP A 156 -30.41 14.53 -0.05
CA ASP A 156 -31.26 14.70 1.12
C ASP A 156 -30.70 14.04 2.39
N GLY A 157 -29.54 13.41 2.29
CA GLY A 157 -28.84 12.70 3.36
C GLY A 157 -29.40 11.29 3.61
N ILE A 158 -30.25 10.78 2.71
CA ILE A 158 -30.87 9.46 2.81
C ILE A 158 -30.75 8.75 1.47
N PHE A 159 -30.16 7.55 1.48
CA PHE A 159 -30.28 6.66 0.34
C PHE A 159 -31.65 5.95 0.41
N ASP A 160 -32.57 6.26 -0.49
CA ASP A 160 -33.86 5.58 -0.61
C ASP A 160 -34.30 5.36 -2.06
N SER A 161 -35.58 5.03 -2.25
CA SER A 161 -36.14 4.79 -3.58
C SER A 161 -36.14 6.03 -4.49
N ALA A 162 -36.11 7.24 -3.94
CA ALA A 162 -36.05 8.50 -4.67
C ALA A 162 -34.73 8.65 -5.41
N ASP A 163 -33.61 8.26 -4.79
CA ASP A 163 -32.30 8.29 -5.44
C ASP A 163 -32.21 7.27 -6.56
N LEU A 164 -32.65 6.04 -6.30
CA LEU A 164 -32.69 4.99 -7.32
C LEU A 164 -33.55 5.42 -8.51
N LEU A 165 -34.70 6.06 -8.25
CA LEU A 165 -35.54 6.58 -9.31
C LEU A 165 -34.81 7.66 -10.12
N LEU A 166 -34.05 8.54 -9.47
CA LEU A 166 -33.33 9.64 -10.09
C LEU A 166 -32.20 9.12 -11.01
N VAL A 167 -31.36 8.20 -10.54
CA VAL A 167 -30.26 7.64 -11.35
C VAL A 167 -30.78 6.76 -12.50
N PHE A 168 -31.84 5.98 -12.29
CA PHE A 168 -32.44 5.20 -13.40
C PHE A 168 -33.18 6.06 -14.43
N GLN A 169 -33.53 7.31 -14.09
CA GLN A 169 -34.08 8.26 -15.06
C GLN A 169 -32.99 8.90 -15.94
N ALA A 170 -31.75 9.00 -15.44
CA ALA A 170 -30.61 9.42 -16.27
C ALA A 170 -30.38 8.45 -17.43
N GLY A 171 -30.62 7.15 -17.20
CA GLY A 171 -30.64 6.14 -18.25
C GLY A 171 -29.26 5.61 -18.63
N GLU A 172 -28.26 5.81 -17.78
CA GLU A 172 -26.86 5.46 -18.03
C GLU A 172 -26.45 4.12 -17.40
N TYR A 173 -27.38 3.45 -16.69
CA TYR A 173 -27.11 2.15 -16.08
C TYR A 173 -26.69 1.11 -17.13
N GLU A 174 -25.42 0.69 -17.09
CA GLU A 174 -24.85 -0.33 -17.97
C GLU A 174 -25.14 -0.04 -19.46
N ASP A 175 -25.03 1.23 -19.88
CA ASP A 175 -25.38 1.68 -21.23
C ASP A 175 -24.27 1.43 -22.29
N LEU A 176 -23.11 0.94 -21.84
CA LEU A 176 -21.90 0.68 -22.62
C LEU A 176 -21.20 1.95 -23.17
N ILE A 177 -21.44 3.10 -22.53
CA ILE A 177 -20.74 4.34 -22.79
C ILE A 177 -19.79 4.57 -21.62
N ASP A 178 -18.48 4.58 -21.89
CA ASP A 178 -17.51 4.80 -20.83
C ASP A 178 -17.42 6.31 -20.49
N ASN A 179 -17.30 6.63 -19.20
CA ASN A 179 -17.09 7.94 -18.61
C ASN A 179 -18.19 8.97 -18.92
N ASN A 180 -19.46 8.56 -18.97
CA ASN A 180 -20.58 9.50 -19.14
C ASN A 180 -21.38 9.80 -17.88
N SER A 181 -21.15 9.09 -16.77
CA SER A 181 -21.92 9.29 -15.54
C SER A 181 -21.22 10.21 -14.54
N ILE A 182 -22.02 11.03 -13.87
CA ILE A 182 -21.64 11.75 -12.65
C ILE A 182 -22.32 11.13 -11.42
N PHE A 183 -21.95 11.62 -10.24
CA PHE A 183 -22.48 11.13 -8.97
C PHE A 183 -24.03 11.13 -8.90
N GLU A 184 -24.67 12.21 -9.33
CA GLU A 184 -26.13 12.33 -9.40
C GLU A 184 -26.76 11.42 -10.47
N GLU A 185 -25.98 10.87 -11.38
CA GLU A 185 -26.40 9.93 -12.43
C GLU A 185 -26.10 8.47 -12.05
N GLY A 186 -25.44 8.24 -10.91
CA GLY A 186 -25.20 6.93 -10.32
C GLY A 186 -23.74 6.50 -10.25
N ASP A 187 -22.78 7.34 -10.65
CA ASP A 187 -21.34 7.11 -10.46
C ASP A 187 -20.95 7.33 -8.98
N TRP A 188 -21.38 6.40 -8.14
CA TRP A 188 -21.17 6.47 -6.70
C TRP A 188 -19.80 5.94 -6.28
N ASN A 189 -19.07 5.25 -7.16
CA ASN A 189 -17.71 4.80 -6.92
C ASN A 189 -16.63 5.71 -7.55
N HIS A 190 -17.03 6.72 -8.35
CA HIS A 190 -16.17 7.66 -9.07
C HIS A 190 -15.26 7.04 -10.15
N ASP A 191 -15.70 5.95 -10.78
CA ASP A 191 -15.04 5.37 -11.94
C ASP A 191 -15.52 5.96 -13.27
N GLY A 192 -16.58 6.78 -13.23
CA GLY A 192 -17.15 7.51 -14.36
C GLY A 192 -18.31 6.78 -15.05
N ASP A 193 -18.72 5.62 -14.57
CA ASP A 193 -19.76 4.78 -15.19
C ASP A 193 -20.82 4.36 -14.16
N PHE A 194 -22.11 4.52 -14.48
CA PHE A 194 -23.16 3.96 -13.61
C PHE A 194 -23.34 2.47 -13.87
N THR A 195 -22.77 1.63 -13.01
CA THR A 195 -22.78 0.18 -13.15
C THR A 195 -23.38 -0.53 -11.93
N SER A 196 -23.45 -1.86 -12.03
CA SER A 196 -23.78 -2.71 -10.90
C SER A 196 -22.80 -2.55 -9.73
N ALA A 197 -21.56 -2.10 -9.98
CA ALA A 197 -20.58 -1.85 -8.92
C ALA A 197 -21.01 -0.68 -8.02
N ASP A 198 -21.59 0.38 -8.59
CA ASP A 198 -22.12 1.53 -7.86
C ASP A 198 -23.31 1.16 -7.00
N ILE A 199 -24.25 0.39 -7.55
CA ILE A 199 -25.41 -0.09 -6.79
C ILE A 199 -24.95 -0.96 -5.62
N VAL A 200 -23.98 -1.84 -5.86
CA VAL A 200 -23.40 -2.69 -4.81
C VAL A 200 -22.71 -1.82 -3.76
N LEU A 201 -21.95 -0.79 -4.17
CA LEU A 201 -21.33 0.17 -3.28
C LEU A 201 -22.37 0.87 -2.41
N ALA A 202 -23.42 1.44 -3.00
CA ALA A 202 -24.49 2.12 -2.28
C ALA A 202 -25.29 1.19 -1.36
N LEU A 203 -25.44 -0.08 -1.69
CA LEU A 203 -26.09 -1.04 -0.78
C LEU A 203 -25.18 -1.50 0.37
N GLN A 204 -23.87 -1.53 0.15
CA GLN A 204 -22.88 -1.91 1.16
C GLN A 204 -22.57 -0.76 2.13
N TYR A 205 -22.52 0.46 1.60
CA TYR A 205 -21.95 1.63 2.24
C TYR A 205 -22.93 2.80 2.32
N GLY A 206 -23.92 2.85 1.41
CA GLY A 206 -25.00 3.82 1.49
C GLY A 206 -25.94 3.50 2.65
N ASN A 207 -26.37 4.55 3.35
CA ASN A 207 -27.27 4.44 4.50
C ASN A 207 -28.71 4.18 4.03
N TYR A 208 -28.96 3.05 3.36
CA TYR A 208 -30.27 2.75 2.77
C TYR A 208 -31.37 2.76 3.83
N LYS A 209 -32.37 3.65 3.67
CA LYS A 209 -33.56 3.69 4.53
C LYS A 209 -34.80 3.37 3.71
N ARG A 210 -35.74 2.70 4.38
CA ARG A 210 -37.03 2.27 3.83
C ARG A 210 -38.14 3.24 4.19
#